data_AF-A0A7I7MTV4-F1
#
_entry.id   AF-A0A7I7MTV4-F1
#
_cell.length_a   1.000
_cell.length_b   1.000
_cell.length_c   1.000
_cell.angle_alpha   90.00
_cell.angle_beta   90.00
_cell.angle_gamma   90.00
#
_symmetry.space_group_name_H-M   'P 1'
#
loop_
_entity.id
_entity.type
_entity.pdbx_description
1 polymer ?
#
loop_
_entity_poly.entity_id
_entity_poly.type
_entity_poly.pdbx_seq_one_letter_code
_entity_poly.pdbx_strand_id
1 'polypeptide(L)' 'MSFVIAAPEALITAASEVAAIGSAISAANAAAAVPTTRLLAAGADKVSTAISALLVCMRTPIRRPAPKRRRFMTGLSAS' A
#
# COMPACT_ATOMS: atom_id res chain seq x y z
N MET A 1 7.95 -13.03 38.70
CA MET A 1 8.73 -12.69 37.49
C MET A 1 8.36 -13.67 36.39
N SER A 2 7.63 -13.26 35.36
CA SER A 2 7.23 -14.14 34.27
C SER A 2 8.34 -14.26 33.23
N PHE A 3 8.96 -15.43 33.15
CA PHE A 3 9.82 -15.77 32.03
C PHE A 3 8.95 -16.34 30.92
N VAL A 4 8.83 -15.60 29.81
CA VAL A 4 8.31 -16.17 28.57
C VAL A 4 9.39 -17.13 28.07
N ILE A 5 9.18 -18.43 28.29
CA ILE A 5 9.93 -19.48 27.60
C ILE A 5 9.36 -19.49 26.18
N ALA A 6 9.88 -18.61 25.32
CA ALA A 6 9.58 -18.69 23.91
C ALA A 6 10.17 -20.02 23.42
N ALA A 7 9.32 -21.01 23.14
CA ALA A 7 9.76 -22.21 22.44
C ALA A 7 10.20 -21.76 21.03
N PRO A 8 11.51 -21.71 20.74
CA PRO A 8 12.00 -21.16 19.48
C PRO A 8 11.46 -21.93 18.28
N GLU A 9 11.17 -23.23 18.43
CA GLU A 9 10.54 -24.07 17.40
C GLU A 9 9.11 -23.61 17.08
N ALA A 10 8.34 -23.22 18.11
CA ALA A 10 7.00 -22.67 17.92
C ALA A 10 7.05 -21.30 17.24
N LEU A 11 8.06 -20.48 17.55
CA LEU A 11 8.28 -19.20 16.88
C LEU A 11 8.70 -19.36 15.42
N ILE A 12 9.55 -20.34 15.10
CA ILE A 12 9.97 -20.65 13.72
C ILE A 12 8.77 -21.14 12.89
N THR A 13 7.92 -21.97 13.50
CA THR A 13 6.68 -22.44 12.87
C THR A 13 5.73 -21.27 12.61
N ALA A 14 5.47 -20.44 13.62
CA ALA A 14 4.62 -19.25 13.48
C ALA A 14 5.17 -18.25 12.45
N ALA A 15 6.48 -18.04 12.40
CA ALA A 15 7.12 -17.19 11.39
C ALA A 15 6.92 -17.73 9.98
N SER A 16 7.01 -19.06 9.80
CA SER A 16 6.76 -19.72 8.51
C SER A 16 5.29 -19.61 8.11
N GLU A 17 4.35 -19.73 9.05
CA GLU A 17 2.92 -19.51 8.81
C GLU A 17 2.62 -18.07 8.39
N VAL A 18 3.18 -17.09 9.09
CA VAL A 18 3.03 -15.67 8.73
C VAL A 18 3.63 -15.39 7.35
N ALA A 19 4.78 -15.99 7.01
CA ALA A 19 5.37 -15.88 5.68
C ALA A 19 4.46 -16.52 4.60
N ALA A 20 3.86 -17.68 4.88
CA ALA A 20 2.91 -18.34 3.99
C ALA A 20 1.66 -17.48 3.77
N ILE A 21 1.12 -16.87 4.83
CA ILE A 21 0.00 -15.93 4.75
C ILE A 21 0.38 -14.71 3.91
N GLY A 22 1.55 -14.12 4.14
CA GLY A 22 2.04 -12.98 3.36
C GLY A 22 2.20 -13.30 1.87
N SER A 23 2.68 -14.51 1.56
CA SER A 23 2.76 -15.02 0.19
C SER A 23 1.37 -15.19 -0.45
N ALA A 24 0.42 -15.80 0.26
CA ALA A 24 -0.96 -15.97 -0.21
C ALA A 24 -1.65 -14.63 -0.48
N ILE A 25 -1.49 -13.65 0.42
CA ILE A 25 -2.01 -12.29 0.25
C ILE A 25 -1.36 -11.61 -0.97
N SER A 26 -0.05 -11.77 -1.16
CA SER A 26 0.66 -11.19 -2.31
C SER A 26 0.18 -11.80 -3.63
N ALA A 27 -0.04 -13.11 -3.67
CA ALA A 27 -0.61 -13.81 -4.83
C ALA A 27 -2.05 -13.35 -5.12
N ALA A 28 -2.88 -13.23 -4.08
CA ALA A 28 -4.23 -12.70 -4.21
C ALA A 28 -4.24 -11.25 -4.72
N ASN A 29 -3.32 -10.41 -4.23
CA ASN A 29 -3.15 -9.03 -4.69
C ASN A 29 -2.72 -8.96 -6.16
N ALA A 30 -1.81 -9.85 -6.60
CA ALA A 30 -1.41 -9.95 -7.99
C ALA A 30 -2.59 -10.39 -8.89
N ALA A 31 -3.38 -11.36 -8.45
CA ALA A 31 -4.58 -11.80 -9.15
C ALA A 31 -5.65 -10.69 -9.22
N ALA A 32 -5.83 -9.92 -8.15
CA ALA A 32 -6.76 -8.81 -8.07
C ALA A 32 -6.28 -7.54 -8.82
N ALA A 33 -4.98 -7.41 -9.11
CA ALA A 33 -4.42 -6.23 -9.76
C ALA A 33 -4.98 -6.01 -11.18
N VAL A 34 -5.21 -7.09 -11.93
CA VAL A 34 -5.75 -7.04 -13.30
C VAL A 34 -7.22 -6.59 -13.31
N PRO A 35 -8.16 -7.23 -12.59
CA PRO A 35 -9.57 -6.83 -12.61
C PRO A 35 -9.83 -5.45 -11.98
N THR A 36 -8.97 -4.98 -11.07
CA THR A 36 -9.14 -3.66 -10.42
C THR A 36 -8.51 -2.49 -11.19
N THR A 37 -7.65 -2.74 -12.19
CA THR A 37 -7.04 -1.68 -13.03
C THR A 37 -7.66 -1.53 -14.40
N ARG A 38 -8.29 -2.58 -14.93
CA ARG A 38 -8.89 -2.57 -16.27
C ARG A 38 -10.40 -2.39 -16.20
N LEU A 39 -10.86 -1.49 -15.34
CA LEU A 39 -12.27 -1.12 -15.26
C LEU A 39 -12.64 -0.19 -16.42
N LEU A 40 -13.43 -0.70 -17.36
CA LEU A 40 -14.09 0.15 -18.37
C LEU A 40 -15.29 0.85 -17.74
N ALA A 41 -15.58 2.07 -18.16
CA ALA A 41 -16.80 2.76 -17.77
C ALA A 41 -18.02 1.98 -18.26
N ALA A 42 -19.00 1.74 -17.38
CA ALA A 42 -20.24 1.02 -17.72
C ALA A 42 -21.08 1.74 -18.78
N GLY A 43 -20.86 3.04 -18.98
CA GLY A 43 -21.46 3.87 -20.01
C GLY A 43 -20.59 5.09 -20.33
N ALA A 44 -20.93 5.81 -21.41
CA ALA A 44 -20.22 7.02 -21.84
C ALA A 44 -20.53 8.27 -20.97
N ASP A 45 -21.31 8.10 -19.91
CA ASP A 45 -21.67 9.18 -19.01
C ASP A 45 -20.49 9.54 -18.08
N LYS A 46 -20.52 10.80 -17.62
CA LYS A 46 -19.47 11.37 -16.79
C LYS A 46 -19.39 10.70 -15.41
N VAL A 47 -20.49 10.12 -14.91
CA VAL A 47 -20.56 9.50 -13.58
C VAL A 47 -19.87 8.13 -13.63
N SER A 48 -20.17 7.29 -14.62
CA SER A 48 -19.50 6.01 -14.89
C SER A 48 -18.00 6.17 -15.13
N THR A 49 -17.62 7.23 -15.83
CA THR A 49 -16.20 7.58 -16.03
C THR A 49 -15.53 8.01 -14.72
N ALA A 50 -16.20 8.81 -13.89
CA ALA A 50 -15.66 9.23 -12.59
C ALA A 50 -15.54 8.07 -11.59
N ILE A 51 -16.53 7.15 -11.56
CA ILE A 51 -16.54 5.99 -10.68
C ILE A 51 -15.42 5.01 -11.06
N SER A 52 -15.26 4.70 -12.35
CA SER A 52 -14.15 3.86 -12.83
C SER A 52 -12.79 4.47 -12.51
N ALA A 53 -12.62 5.79 -12.71
CA ALA A 53 -11.40 6.50 -12.34
C ALA A 53 -11.13 6.48 -10.81
N LEU A 54 -12.15 6.64 -9.98
CA LEU A 54 -12.02 6.58 -8.51
C LEU A 54 -11.59 5.19 -8.05
N LEU A 55 -12.21 4.13 -8.58
CA LEU A 55 -11.87 2.75 -8.25
C LEU A 55 -10.41 2.41 -8.61
N VAL A 56 -9.93 2.90 -9.75
CA VAL A 56 -8.52 2.75 -10.16
C VAL A 56 -7.59 3.58 -9.25
N CYS A 57 -7.97 4.81 -8.90
CA CYS A 57 -7.19 5.69 -8.02
C CYS A 57 -7.08 5.13 -6.59
N MET A 58 -8.16 4.55 -6.05
CA MET A 58 -8.23 3.99 -4.70
C MET A 58 -7.21 2.86 -4.47
N ARG A 59 -6.78 2.17 -5.52
CA ARG A 59 -5.73 1.13 -5.43
C ARG A 59 -4.34 1.71 -5.14
N THR A 60 -4.12 2.99 -5.39
CA THR A 60 -2.82 3.60 -5.07
C THR A 60 -2.68 3.69 -3.54
N PRO A 61 -1.57 3.22 -2.95
CA PRO A 61 -1.37 3.32 -1.51
C PRO A 61 -1.45 4.78 -1.10
N ILE A 62 -1.99 5.06 0.09
CA ILE A 62 -2.10 6.41 0.66
C ILE A 62 -0.75 7.12 0.50
N ARG A 63 -0.66 7.96 -0.52
CA ARG A 63 0.56 8.66 -0.87
C ARG A 63 0.74 9.72 0.20
N ARG A 64 1.66 9.48 1.14
CA ARG A 64 2.02 10.51 2.12
C ARG A 64 2.39 11.78 1.35
N PRO A 65 1.79 12.94 1.67
CA PRO A 65 2.18 14.17 1.00
C PRO A 65 3.67 14.38 1.25
N ALA A 66 4.45 14.49 0.17
CA ALA A 66 5.88 14.74 0.26
C ALA A 66 6.10 15.98 1.14
N PRO A 67 7.11 15.99 2.02
CA PRO A 67 7.40 17.16 2.84
C PRO A 67 7.64 18.33 1.88
N LYS A 68 6.81 19.37 1.97
CA LYS A 68 7.07 20.66 1.32
C LYS A 68 8.44 21.08 1.81
N ARG A 69 9.49 20.92 0.99
CA ARG A 69 10.80 21.51 1.26
C ARG A 69 10.57 23.01 1.34
N ARG A 70 10.38 23.51 2.55
CA ARG A 70 10.36 24.92 2.89
C ARG A 70 11.78 25.38 2.60
N ARG A 71 12.02 25.88 1.37
CA ARG A 71 13.20 26.67 1.04
C ARG A 71 13.09 27.94 1.89
N PHE A 72 13.48 27.84 3.15
CA PHE A 72 13.78 29.01 3.96
C PHE A 72 15.00 29.64 3.30
N MET A 73 14.78 30.83 2.76
CA MET A 73 15.79 31.72 2.23
C MET A 73 16.91 31.90 3.27
N THR A 74 17.99 31.13 3.15
CA THR A 74 19.32 31.63 3.50
C THR A 74 19.66 32.71 2.48
N GLY A 75 19.13 33.91 2.69
CA GLY A 75 19.53 35.14 2.03
C GLY A 75 20.39 36.00 2.96
N LEU A 76 21.20 35.39 3.82
CA LEU A 76 22.01 36.11 4.80
C LEU A 76 23.33 35.38 5.06
N SER A 77 24.26 35.45 4.09
CA SER A 77 25.72 35.46 4.28
C SER A 77 26.39 35.25 2.92
N ALA A 78 27.38 36.09 2.62
CA ALA A 78 28.25 36.10 1.44
C ALA A 78 27.72 36.86 0.19
N SER A 79 27.65 38.19 0.25
CA SER A 79 28.70 39.08 -0.27
C SER A 79 28.34 40.54 -0.10
#